data_AF-A0A0T7APW1-F1
#
_entry.id   AF-A0A0T7APW1-F1
#
_cell.length_a   1.000
_cell.length_b   1.000
_cell.length_c   1.000
_cell.angle_alpha   90.00
_cell.angle_beta   90.00
_cell.angle_gamma   90.00
#
_symmetry.space_group_name_H-M   'P 1'
#
loop_
_entity.id
_entity.type
_entity.pdbx_description
1 polymer ?
#
loop_
_entity_poly.entity_id
_entity_poly.type
_entity_poly.pdbx_seq_one_letter_code
_entity_poly.pdbx_strand_id
1 'polypeptide(L)'
;MEKKYNSKVDLWLYLFIYISIILSAVPILLIDFNWIVTIFLFVILTALTLYPLGIKYTINGKVLSIHCPFFSTQVIDIFDILLIESTHTLDSSPAASIDRLKLTYKHGCVIISPKKKKDFVNHILSINSKVHIKIN
;
A
#
# COMPACT_ATOMS: atom_id res chain seq x y z
N MET A 1 0.02 -23.78 0.66
CA MET A 1 0.86 -23.00 1.61
C MET A 1 0.46 -21.55 1.51
N GLU A 2 0.19 -20.90 2.64
CA GLU A 2 -0.15 -19.48 2.71
C GLU A 2 1.15 -18.65 2.63
N LYS A 3 1.23 -17.69 1.69
CA LYS A 3 2.36 -16.76 1.61
C LYS A 3 1.88 -15.33 1.83
N LYS A 4 2.52 -14.63 2.77
CA LYS A 4 2.22 -13.23 3.13
C LYS A 4 3.28 -12.30 2.54
N TYR A 5 2.83 -11.20 1.96
CA TYR A 5 3.64 -10.13 1.39
C TYR A 5 3.21 -8.82 2.03
N ASN A 6 4.14 -8.09 2.63
CA ASN A 6 3.87 -6.77 3.17
C ASN A 6 3.94 -5.71 2.07
N SER A 7 3.25 -4.59 2.26
CA SER A 7 3.43 -3.42 1.39
C SER A 7 4.84 -2.84 1.51
N LYS A 8 5.39 -2.42 0.37
CA LYS A 8 6.53 -1.52 0.33
C LYS A 8 6.06 -0.18 0.86
N VAL A 9 6.87 0.43 1.71
CA VAL A 9 6.67 1.80 2.18
C VAL A 9 7.92 2.57 1.79
N ASP A 10 7.75 3.61 1.00
CA ASP A 10 8.89 4.42 0.56
C ASP A 10 9.30 5.39 1.66
N LEU A 11 10.61 5.52 1.89
CA LEU A 11 11.17 6.40 2.92
C LEU A 11 10.74 7.87 2.72
N TRP A 12 10.62 8.29 1.46
CA TRP A 12 10.21 9.65 1.11
C TRP A 12 8.80 9.99 1.59
N LEU A 13 7.90 9.00 1.67
CA LEU A 13 6.54 9.20 2.19
C LEU A 13 6.58 9.55 3.68
N TYR A 14 7.42 8.85 4.47
CA TYR A 14 7.65 9.23 5.86
C TYR A 14 8.28 10.61 5.97
N LEU A 15 9.33 10.89 5.19
CA LEU A 15 10.01 12.18 5.22
C LEU A 15 9.04 13.34 4.95
N PHE A 16 8.15 13.19 3.96
CA PHE A 16 7.13 14.17 3.64
C PHE A 16 6.13 14.40 4.79
N ILE A 17 5.64 13.32 5.41
CA ILE A 17 4.74 13.39 6.58
C ILE A 17 5.42 14.12 7.75
N TYR A 18 6.66 13.76 8.07
CA TYR A 18 7.41 14.39 9.16
C TYR A 18 7.66 15.88 8.88
N ILE A 19 8.09 16.25 7.68
CA ILE A 19 8.33 17.66 7.31
C ILE A 19 7.03 18.47 7.40
N SER A 20 5.92 17.95 6.88
CA SER A 20 4.63 18.64 6.94
C SER A 20 4.19 18.91 8.38
N ILE A 21 4.35 17.93 9.27
CA ILE A 21 3.95 18.05 10.68
C ILE A 21 4.89 18.98 11.44
N ILE A 22 6.20 18.91 11.21
CA ILE A 22 7.17 19.82 11.83
C ILE A 22 6.86 21.27 11.43
N LEU A 23 6.62 21.52 10.13
CA LEU A 23 6.32 22.86 9.64
C LEU A 23 5.03 23.42 10.25
N SER A 24 4.01 22.60 10.42
CA SER A 24 2.78 22.98 11.12
C SER A 24 2.96 23.15 12.63
N ALA A 25 3.86 22.38 13.26
CA ALA A 25 4.11 22.42 14.71
C ALA A 25 4.97 23.62 15.15
N VAL A 26 5.91 24.08 14.31
CA VAL A 26 6.82 25.20 14.62
C VAL A 26 6.11 26.46 15.15
N PRO A 27 5.10 27.02 14.47
CA PRO A 27 4.42 28.23 14.97
C PRO A 27 3.66 27.99 16.29
N ILE A 28 3.12 26.79 16.50
CA ILE A 28 2.40 26.42 17.73
C ILE A 28 3.36 26.33 18.93
N LEU A 29 4.59 25.86 18.71
CA LEU A 29 5.60 25.74 19.75
C LEU A 29 6.27 27.07 20.09
N LEU A 30 6.38 27.98 19.12
CA LEU A 30 7.13 29.24 19.26
C LEU A 30 6.28 30.45 19.68
N ILE A 31 4.96 30.44 19.43
CA ILE A 31 4.09 31.61 19.64
C ILE A 31 3.17 31.39 20.84
N ASP A 32 2.27 30.41 20.78
CA ASP A 32 1.29 30.12 21.83
C ASP A 32 1.13 28.61 22.00
N PHE A 33 1.84 28.07 23.01
CA PHE A 33 1.84 26.63 23.27
C PHE A 33 0.47 26.13 23.73
N ASN A 34 -0.13 25.23 22.93
CA ASN A 34 -1.39 24.59 23.26
C ASN A 34 -1.26 23.07 23.27
N TRP A 35 -1.33 22.48 24.47
CA TRP A 35 -1.25 21.05 24.73
C TRP A 35 -2.28 20.23 23.94
N ILE A 36 -3.50 20.74 23.73
CA ILE A 36 -4.56 20.04 23.00
C ILE A 36 -4.17 19.87 21.53
N VAL A 37 -3.65 20.94 20.93
CA VAL A 37 -3.21 20.93 19.52
C VAL A 37 -1.99 20.03 19.35
N THR A 38 -1.05 20.05 20.30
CA THR A 38 0.12 19.17 20.27
C THR A 38 -0.26 17.69 20.37
N ILE A 39 -1.17 17.32 21.28
CA ILE A 39 -1.66 15.93 21.40
C ILE A 39 -2.37 15.51 20.11
N PHE A 40 -3.20 16.37 19.54
CA PHE A 40 -3.89 16.09 18.28
C PHE A 40 -2.92 15.82 17.12
N LEU A 41 -1.88 16.66 16.97
CA LEU A 41 -0.82 16.44 15.97
C LEU A 41 -0.07 15.12 16.19
N PHE A 42 0.19 14.75 17.44
CA PHE A 42 0.85 13.48 17.76
C PHE A 42 -0.03 12.27 17.41
N VAL A 43 -1.33 12.33 17.67
CA VAL A 43 -2.29 11.29 17.26
C VAL A 43 -2.34 11.16 15.74
N ILE A 44 -2.36 12.28 15.01
CA ILE A 44 -2.31 12.25 13.54
C ILE A 44 -1.00 11.65 13.04
N LEU A 45 0.15 12.03 13.61
CA LEU A 45 1.45 11.52 13.23
C LEU A 45 1.53 9.99 13.42
N THR A 46 1.08 9.50 14.58
CA THR A 46 1.07 8.05 14.88
C THR A 46 0.12 7.29 13.96
N ALA A 47 -1.07 7.84 13.68
CA ALA A 47 -2.00 7.23 12.72
C ALA A 47 -1.41 7.17 11.29
N LEU A 48 -0.81 8.25 10.80
CA LEU A 48 -0.23 8.32 9.46
C LEU A 48 0.99 7.41 9.29
N THR A 49 1.78 7.22 10.35
CA THR A 49 2.95 6.34 10.33
C THR A 49 2.58 4.85 10.43
N LEU A 50 1.54 4.50 11.19
CA LEU A 50 1.07 3.12 11.34
C LEU A 50 0.23 2.64 10.15
N TYR A 51 -0.50 3.55 9.50
CA TYR A 51 -1.36 3.25 8.35
C TYR A 51 -0.68 2.39 7.26
N PRO A 52 0.48 2.79 6.69
CA PRO A 52 1.10 2.03 5.59
C PRO A 52 1.61 0.65 6.02
N LEU A 53 1.87 0.42 7.32
CA LEU A 53 2.34 -0.85 7.86
C LEU A 53 1.22 -1.90 7.96
N GLY A 54 -0.04 -1.48 7.98
CA GLY A 54 -1.18 -2.40 8.07
C GLY A 54 -1.54 -3.08 6.74
N ILE A 55 -1.02 -2.60 5.60
CA ILE A 55 -1.35 -3.14 4.28
C ILE A 55 -0.62 -4.46 4.05
N LYS A 56 -1.38 -5.54 3.92
CA LYS A 56 -0.87 -6.91 3.78
C LYS A 56 -1.56 -7.62 2.63
N TYR A 57 -0.78 -8.34 1.84
CA TYR A 57 -1.25 -9.17 0.74
C TYR A 57 -1.00 -10.64 1.08
N THR A 58 -2.06 -11.44 1.11
CA THR A 58 -1.97 -12.86 1.45
C THR A 58 -2.42 -13.67 0.25
N ILE A 59 -1.56 -14.57 -0.23
CA ILE A 59 -1.90 -15.54 -1.25
C ILE A 59 -2.17 -16.87 -0.55
N ASN A 60 -3.41 -17.34 -0.63
CA ASN A 60 -3.83 -18.63 -0.12
C ASN A 60 -4.31 -19.52 -1.27
N GLY A 61 -3.39 -20.33 -1.80
CA GLY A 61 -3.66 -21.23 -2.91
C GLY A 61 -4.09 -20.48 -4.17
N LYS A 62 -5.39 -20.41 -4.43
CA LYS A 62 -5.99 -19.75 -5.61
C LYS A 62 -6.48 -18.33 -5.34
N VAL A 63 -6.49 -17.90 -4.07
CA VAL A 63 -7.12 -16.65 -3.66
C VAL A 63 -6.07 -15.65 -3.21
N LEU A 64 -6.13 -14.44 -3.75
CA LEU A 64 -5.38 -13.27 -3.33
C LEU A 64 -6.28 -12.42 -2.42
N SER A 65 -5.90 -12.31 -1.14
CA SER A 65 -6.55 -11.43 -0.16
C SER A 65 -5.70 -10.19 0.07
N ILE A 66 -6.27 -9.02 -0.19
CA ILE A 66 -5.66 -7.72 0.01
C ILE A 66 -6.28 -7.10 1.25
N HIS A 67 -5.54 -7.14 2.34
CA HIS A 67 -5.96 -6.58 3.62
C HIS A 67 -5.47 -5.14 3.74
N CYS A 68 -6.42 -4.23 3.99
CA CYS A 68 -6.15 -2.82 4.27
C CYS A 68 -6.64 -2.50 5.68
N PRO A 69 -5.88 -1.77 6.50
CA PRO A 69 -6.24 -1.54 7.91
C PRO A 69 -7.50 -0.68 8.09
N PHE A 70 -7.82 0.21 7.14
CA PHE A 70 -9.00 1.10 7.19
C PHE A 70 -10.05 0.81 6.12
N PHE A 71 -9.79 -0.13 5.22
CA PHE A 71 -10.71 -0.47 4.12
C PHE A 71 -11.06 -1.95 4.16
N SER A 72 -12.19 -2.32 3.56
CA SER A 72 -12.61 -3.73 3.46
C SER A 72 -11.53 -4.59 2.80
N THR A 73 -11.36 -5.81 3.30
CA THR A 73 -10.43 -6.78 2.71
C THR A 73 -10.96 -7.18 1.34
N GLN A 74 -10.18 -6.93 0.29
CA GLN A 74 -10.55 -7.32 -1.06
C GLN A 74 -10.06 -8.75 -1.31
N VAL A 75 -10.92 -9.59 -1.86
CA VAL A 75 -10.62 -11.00 -2.15
C VAL A 75 -10.78 -11.19 -3.65
N ILE A 76 -9.72 -11.69 -4.29
CA ILE A 76 -9.64 -11.83 -5.75
C ILE A 76 -9.15 -13.24 -6.07
N ASP A 77 -9.80 -13.93 -7.01
CA ASP A 77 -9.29 -15.20 -7.52
C ASP A 77 -8.13 -14.95 -8.49
N ILE A 78 -7.02 -15.65 -8.31
CA ILE A 78 -5.83 -15.55 -9.14
C ILE A 78 -6.11 -15.98 -10.59
N PHE A 79 -7.10 -16.86 -10.81
CA PHE A 79 -7.54 -17.24 -12.15
C PHE A 79 -8.31 -16.13 -12.88
N ASP A 80 -8.88 -15.17 -12.15
CA ASP A 80 -9.56 -14.03 -12.74
C ASP A 80 -8.60 -12.89 -13.10
N ILE A 81 -7.32 -12.98 -12.71
CA ILE A 81 -6.29 -12.01 -13.06
C ILE A 81 -5.94 -12.18 -14.54
N LEU A 82 -6.08 -11.10 -15.30
CA LEU A 82 -5.86 -11.06 -16.74
C LEU A 82 -4.51 -10.41 -17.08
N LEU A 83 -4.18 -9.31 -16.39
CA LEU A 83 -3.01 -8.49 -16.68
C LEU A 83 -2.34 -8.01 -15.39
N ILE A 84 -1.01 -8.06 -15.36
CA ILE A 84 -0.16 -7.43 -14.35
C ILE A 84 0.73 -6.42 -15.04
N GLU A 85 0.57 -5.14 -14.71
CA GLU A 85 1.37 -4.06 -15.27
C GLU A 85 2.06 -3.24 -14.18
N SER A 86 3.27 -2.75 -14.46
CA SER A 86 3.93 -1.77 -13.59
C SER A 86 3.30 -0.39 -13.84
N THR A 87 2.82 0.27 -12.79
CA THR A 87 2.24 1.61 -12.90
C THR A 87 2.90 2.58 -11.94
N HIS A 88 3.08 3.82 -12.40
CA HIS A 88 3.48 4.97 -11.58
C HIS A 88 2.32 5.97 -11.42
N THR A 89 1.08 5.56 -11.71
CA THR A 89 -0.08 6.45 -11.59
C THR A 89 -0.38 6.79 -10.12
N LEU A 90 -0.71 8.06 -9.89
CA LEU A 90 -1.06 8.65 -8.58
C LEU A 90 -2.49 8.33 -8.13
N ASP A 91 -3.09 7.26 -8.66
CA ASP A 91 -4.46 6.89 -8.32
C ASP A 91 -4.59 6.52 -6.84
N SER A 92 -5.75 6.86 -6.26
CA SER A 92 -6.11 6.50 -4.89
C SER A 92 -6.14 4.98 -4.79
N SER A 93 -5.20 4.40 -4.05
CA SER A 93 -5.00 2.96 -4.01
C SER A 93 -4.34 2.53 -2.71
N PRO A 94 -4.52 1.27 -2.28
CA PRO A 94 -3.89 0.73 -1.08
C PRO A 94 -2.40 0.43 -1.31
N ALA A 95 -1.63 1.48 -1.62
CA ALA A 95 -0.21 1.40 -1.95
C ALA A 95 0.55 2.55 -1.26
N ALA A 96 1.46 2.18 -0.36
CA ALA A 96 2.31 3.12 0.38
C ALA A 96 3.65 3.42 -0.33
N SER A 97 3.75 3.09 -1.62
CA SER A 97 4.94 3.27 -2.45
C SER A 97 4.56 3.77 -3.83
N ILE A 98 5.48 4.48 -4.49
CA ILE A 98 5.41 4.93 -5.89
C ILE A 98 5.59 3.75 -6.85
N ASP A 99 6.33 2.74 -6.39
CA ASP A 99 6.62 1.54 -7.15
C ASP A 99 5.42 0.58 -7.05
N ARG A 100 4.40 0.80 -7.88
CA ARG A 100 3.11 0.09 -7.83
C ARG A 100 2.96 -0.94 -8.95
N LEU A 101 2.10 -1.93 -8.73
CA LEU A 101 1.68 -2.93 -9.70
C LEU A 101 0.16 -2.84 -9.82
N LYS A 102 -0.33 -2.69 -11.04
CA LYS A 102 -1.75 -2.74 -11.34
C LYS A 102 -2.11 -4.15 -11.79
N LEU A 103 -3.04 -4.74 -11.06
CA LEU A 103 -3.64 -6.04 -11.34
C LEU A 103 -5.02 -5.78 -11.96
N THR A 104 -5.20 -6.15 -13.21
CA THR A 104 -6.51 -6.13 -13.86
C THR A 104 -7.11 -7.52 -13.80
N TYR A 105 -8.32 -7.63 -13.27
CA TYR A 105 -9.09 -8.86 -13.16
C TYR A 105 -10.47 -8.66 -13.81
N LYS A 106 -11.24 -9.74 -13.99
CA LYS A 106 -12.52 -9.68 -14.72
C LYS A 106 -13.50 -8.60 -14.23
N HIS A 107 -13.52 -8.33 -12.93
CA HIS A 107 -14.49 -7.44 -12.30
C HIS A 107 -13.93 -6.06 -11.95
N GLY A 108 -12.69 -5.74 -12.37
CA GLY A 108 -12.10 -4.43 -12.11
C GLY A 108 -10.57 -4.40 -12.16
N CYS A 109 -9.99 -3.34 -11.60
CA CYS A 109 -8.55 -3.25 -11.40
C CYS A 109 -8.23 -2.91 -9.95
N VAL A 110 -7.11 -3.43 -9.46
CA VAL A 110 -6.57 -3.08 -8.14
C VAL A 110 -5.10 -2.75 -8.28
N ILE A 111 -4.67 -1.71 -7.59
CA ILE A 111 -3.27 -1.28 -7.57
C ILE A 111 -2.69 -1.65 -6.21
N ILE A 112 -1.59 -2.38 -6.23
CA ILE A 112 -0.89 -2.89 -5.04
C ILE A 112 0.59 -2.54 -5.11
N SER A 113 1.27 -2.47 -3.97
CA SER A 113 2.72 -2.23 -3.90
C SER A 113 3.43 -3.27 -3.03
N PRO A 114 3.52 -4.55 -3.44
CA PRO A 114 4.17 -5.58 -2.64
C PRO A 114 5.67 -5.32 -2.52
N LYS A 115 6.23 -5.44 -1.30
CA LYS A 115 7.66 -5.23 -1.03
C LYS A 115 8.57 -6.12 -1.87
N LYS A 116 8.14 -7.36 -2.14
CA LYS A 116 8.84 -8.33 -2.98
C LYS A 116 8.07 -8.53 -4.30
N LYS A 117 8.12 -7.54 -5.19
CA LYS A 117 7.41 -7.55 -6.48
C LYS A 117 7.68 -8.80 -7.32
N LYS A 118 8.96 -9.10 -7.57
CA LYS A 118 9.37 -10.26 -8.39
C LYS A 118 8.83 -11.57 -7.83
N ASP A 119 9.00 -11.80 -6.53
CA ASP A 119 8.50 -13.01 -5.87
C ASP A 119 6.98 -13.10 -5.89
N PHE A 120 6.28 -11.98 -5.77
CA PHE A 120 4.82 -11.93 -5.83
C PHE A 120 4.31 -12.28 -7.23
N VAL A 121 4.88 -11.68 -8.28
CA VAL A 121 4.53 -11.95 -9.69
C VAL A 121 4.85 -13.40 -10.05
N ASN A 122 6.02 -13.91 -9.67
CA ASN A 122 6.41 -15.30 -9.91
C ASN A 122 5.47 -16.28 -9.21
N HIS A 123 5.00 -15.96 -7.99
CA HIS A 123 4.04 -16.79 -7.29
C HIS A 123 2.68 -16.81 -8.00
N ILE A 124 2.20 -15.66 -8.48
CA ILE A 124 0.98 -15.62 -9.30
C ILE A 124 1.15 -16.43 -10.58
N LEU A 125 2.25 -16.26 -11.32
CA LEU A 125 2.55 -17.01 -12.53
C LEU A 125 2.61 -18.53 -12.30
N SER A 126 3.13 -18.95 -11.15
CA SER A 126 3.20 -20.37 -10.79
C SER A 126 1.81 -21.01 -10.61
N ILE A 127 0.79 -20.19 -10.31
CA ILE A 127 -0.60 -20.62 -10.13
C ILE A 127 -1.39 -20.43 -11.44
N ASN A 128 -1.18 -19.30 -12.12
CA ASN A 128 -1.84 -18.95 -13.37
C ASN A 128 -0.80 -18.47 -14.39
N SER A 129 -0.39 -19.38 -15.28
CA SER A 129 0.57 -19.10 -16.35
C SER A 129 -0.02 -18.30 -17.52
N LYS A 130 -1.34 -18.07 -17.55
CA LYS A 130 -2.02 -17.33 -18.64
C LYS A 130 -2.05 -15.82 -18.42
N VAL A 131 -1.52 -15.35 -17.30
CA VAL A 131 -1.52 -13.92 -16.95
C VAL A 131 -0.56 -13.16 -17.88
N HIS A 132 -1.06 -12.11 -18.52
CA HIS A 132 -0.22 -11.23 -19.32
C HIS A 132 0.58 -10.29 -18.40
N ILE A 133 1.89 -10.16 -18.66
CA ILE A 133 2.78 -9.31 -17.88
C ILE A 133 3.29 -8.17 -18.74
N LYS A 134 3.13 -6.94 -18.25
CA LYS A 134 3.64 -5.72 -18.84
C LYS A 134 4.43 -4.94 -17.78
N ILE A 135 5.59 -5.48 -17.41
CA ILE A 135 6.52 -4.84 -16.50
C ILE A 135 7.62 -4.22 -17.37
N ASN A 136 7.71 -2.89 -17.33
CA ASN A 136 8.75 -2.11 -18.01
C ASN A 136 9.92 -1.86 -17.05
#